data_AF-A0A1Y0GYP3-F1
#
_entry.id   AF-A0A1Y0GYP3-F1
#
_cell.length_a   1.000
_cell.length_b   1.000
_cell.length_c   1.000
_cell.angle_alpha   90.00
_cell.angle_beta   90.00
_cell.angle_gamma   90.00
#
_symmetry.space_group_name_H-M   'P 1'
#
loop_
_entity.id
_entity.type
_entity.pdbx_description
1 polymer ?
#
loop_
_entity_poly.entity_id
_entity_poly.type
_entity_poly.pdbx_seq_one_letter_code
_entity_poly.pdbx_strand_id
1 'polypeptide(L)'
;MKRLASLGLMGVLLGGIGVAEQPVPQALHNDFVTVVTELDKASSKRLGLQPTQFSTRDGVISRKEFVATLFDLDKKYSAKYRVTSRPFDTYPDVVAQFNKGVTVDQLLKLSRWGMIAPVGPIVVNPGDKMSNEEVGDALGYFFSRVAVYSHQPDPKWTPELQGF
;
A
#
# COMPACT_ATOMS: atom_id res chain seq x y z
N MET A 1 -18.60 59.36 36.97
CA MET A 1 -17.93 58.44 37.92
C MET A 1 -17.98 57.03 37.35
N LYS A 2 -16.83 56.33 37.26
CA LYS A 2 -16.57 54.86 37.41
C LYS A 2 -17.51 53.87 36.66
N ARG A 3 -17.14 52.83 35.90
CA ARG A 3 -15.93 52.09 35.44
C ARG A 3 -16.45 51.19 34.28
N LEU A 4 -15.80 51.12 33.11
CA LEU A 4 -14.95 50.01 32.65
C LEU A 4 -15.45 48.59 33.01
N ALA A 5 -15.94 47.86 32.01
CA ALA A 5 -15.79 46.40 31.90
C ALA A 5 -15.76 46.01 30.41
N SER A 6 -14.53 45.95 29.90
CA SER A 6 -14.15 45.27 28.67
C SER A 6 -14.43 43.76 28.80
N LEU A 7 -15.23 43.17 27.91
CA LEU A 7 -15.16 41.73 27.63
C LEU A 7 -14.48 41.56 26.27
N GLY A 8 -13.27 40.99 26.34
CA GLY A 8 -12.40 40.75 25.21
C GLY A 8 -12.82 39.53 24.39
N LEU A 9 -12.52 39.65 23.10
CA LEU A 9 -11.89 38.65 22.22
C LEU A 9 -11.86 37.20 22.73
N MET A 10 -12.52 36.31 22.00
CA MET A 10 -11.91 35.03 21.61
C MET A 10 -12.54 34.54 20.30
N GLY A 11 -12.11 35.15 19.19
CA GLY A 11 -12.29 34.56 17.87
C GLY A 11 -11.24 33.47 17.69
N VAL A 12 -11.66 32.20 17.81
CA VAL A 12 -10.81 31.05 17.49
C VAL A 12 -10.62 31.03 15.97
N LEU A 13 -9.47 31.52 15.52
CA LEU A 13 -8.98 31.29 14.16
C LEU A 13 -8.69 29.79 14.02
N LEU A 14 -9.61 29.07 13.39
CA LEU A 14 -9.37 27.74 12.84
C LEU A 14 -8.41 27.90 11.64
N GLY A 15 -7.12 28.03 11.96
CA GLY A 15 -6.05 27.91 10.98
C GLY A 15 -6.07 26.48 10.42
N GLY A 16 -6.59 26.34 9.20
CA GLY A 16 -6.41 25.13 8.42
C GLY A 16 -4.92 24.86 8.30
N ILE A 17 -4.46 23.77 8.89
CA ILE A 17 -3.13 23.22 8.65
C ILE A 17 -3.19 22.67 7.22
N GLY A 18 -2.96 23.55 6.24
CA GLY A 18 -2.60 23.14 4.90
C GLY A 18 -1.23 22.49 5.00
N VAL A 19 -1.19 21.16 5.07
CA VAL A 19 0.04 20.42 4.83
C VAL A 19 0.43 20.78 3.40
N ALA A 20 1.48 21.59 3.25
CA ALA A 20 2.04 21.93 1.96
C ALA A 20 2.51 20.61 1.32
N GLU A 21 1.82 20.17 0.26
CA GLU A 21 2.29 19.08 -0.61
C GLU A 21 3.64 19.51 -1.16
N GLN A 22 4.73 18.98 -0.59
CA GLN A 22 6.03 19.14 -1.20
C GLN A 22 6.01 18.45 -2.58
N PRO A 23 6.56 19.09 -3.62
CA PRO A 23 6.58 18.52 -4.95
C PRO A 23 7.35 17.19 -4.92
N VAL A 24 6.63 16.10 -5.14
CA VAL A 24 7.20 14.74 -5.19
C VAL A 24 8.30 14.71 -6.26
N PRO A 25 9.58 14.46 -5.89
CA PRO A 25 10.68 14.48 -6.84
C PRO A 25 10.54 13.39 -7.91
N GLN A 26 10.76 13.71 -9.19
CA GLN A 26 10.73 12.74 -10.30
C GLN A 26 11.67 11.53 -10.13
N ALA A 27 12.67 11.62 -9.26
CA ALA A 27 13.54 10.50 -8.90
C ALA A 27 12.77 9.29 -8.32
N LEU A 28 11.56 9.49 -7.79
CA LEU A 28 10.75 8.46 -7.16
C LEU A 28 10.48 7.23 -8.03
N HIS A 29 10.24 7.45 -9.33
CA HIS A 29 9.70 6.38 -10.18
C HIS A 29 10.78 5.39 -10.62
N ASN A 30 11.98 5.88 -10.93
CA ASN A 30 13.10 5.01 -11.29
C ASN A 30 13.56 4.17 -10.10
N ASP A 31 13.53 4.75 -8.89
CA ASP A 31 13.84 4.05 -7.65
C ASP A 31 12.78 2.97 -7.36
N PHE A 32 11.50 3.30 -7.51
CA PHE A 32 10.40 2.33 -7.39
C PHE A 32 10.56 1.15 -8.34
N VAL A 33 10.74 1.39 -9.65
CA VAL A 33 10.85 0.33 -10.66
C VAL A 33 12.04 -0.57 -10.37
N THR A 34 13.17 0.00 -9.95
CA THR A 34 14.36 -0.75 -9.58
C THR A 34 14.08 -1.67 -8.38
N VAL A 35 13.48 -1.11 -7.32
CA VAL A 35 13.18 -1.86 -6.08
C VAL A 35 12.16 -2.97 -6.36
N VAL A 36 11.06 -2.68 -7.05
CA VAL A 36 10.06 -3.69 -7.40
C VAL A 36 10.63 -4.78 -8.29
N THR A 37 11.51 -4.43 -9.23
CA THR A 37 12.16 -5.41 -10.11
C THR A 37 13.03 -6.37 -9.31
N GLU A 38 13.86 -5.87 -8.38
CA GLU A 38 14.72 -6.72 -7.57
C GLU A 38 13.92 -7.59 -6.58
N LEU A 39 12.88 -7.02 -5.95
CA LEU A 39 11.99 -7.79 -5.06
C LEU A 39 11.21 -8.86 -5.83
N ASP A 40 10.72 -8.55 -7.03
CA ASP A 40 10.04 -9.52 -7.88
C ASP A 40 10.99 -10.60 -8.38
N LYS A 41 12.22 -10.26 -8.74
CA LYS A 41 13.25 -11.23 -9.13
C LYS A 41 13.57 -12.18 -7.99
N ALA A 42 13.74 -11.68 -6.77
CA ALA A 42 13.98 -12.51 -5.59
C ALA A 42 12.78 -13.43 -5.30
N SER A 43 11.58 -12.87 -5.28
CA SER A 43 10.33 -13.61 -5.01
C SER A 43 10.04 -14.65 -6.09
N SER A 44 10.17 -14.28 -7.36
CA SER A 44 9.97 -15.16 -8.51
C SER A 44 10.97 -16.31 -8.52
N LYS A 45 12.25 -16.06 -8.21
CA LYS A 45 13.26 -17.11 -8.07
C LYS A 45 12.86 -18.13 -7.01
N ARG A 46 12.38 -17.66 -5.84
CA ARG A 46 11.95 -18.56 -4.76
C ARG A 46 10.70 -19.37 -5.13
N LEU A 47 9.77 -18.74 -5.85
CA LEU A 47 8.51 -19.34 -6.27
C LEU A 47 8.60 -20.18 -7.56
N GLY A 48 9.77 -20.21 -8.22
CA GLY A 48 9.94 -20.88 -9.51
C GLY A 48 9.08 -20.24 -10.62
N LEU A 49 9.05 -18.91 -10.66
CA LEU A 49 8.35 -18.08 -11.64
C LEU A 49 9.35 -17.26 -12.45
N GLN A 50 8.94 -16.79 -13.62
CA GLN A 50 9.72 -15.82 -14.39
C GLN A 50 9.52 -14.41 -13.81
N PRO A 51 10.58 -13.60 -13.65
CA PRO A 51 10.45 -12.21 -13.24
C PRO A 51 9.71 -11.38 -14.30
N THR A 52 8.93 -10.42 -13.84
CA THR A 52 8.21 -9.45 -14.65
C THR A 52 9.18 -8.34 -15.03
N GLN A 53 9.19 -7.95 -16.31
CA GLN A 53 9.89 -6.73 -16.72
C GLN A 53 8.99 -5.53 -16.46
N PHE A 54 9.42 -4.66 -15.55
CA PHE A 54 8.77 -3.38 -15.31
C PHE A 54 9.41 -2.33 -16.21
N SER A 55 8.60 -1.62 -16.99
CA SER A 55 9.08 -0.49 -17.80
C SER A 55 9.29 0.72 -16.91
N THR A 56 10.46 1.35 -17.00
CA THR A 56 10.69 2.69 -16.44
C THR A 56 9.89 3.71 -17.24
N ARG A 57 9.07 4.53 -16.59
CA ARG A 57 8.45 5.73 -17.18
C ARG A 57 8.96 6.96 -16.45
N ASP A 58 9.12 8.07 -17.16
CA ASP A 58 9.44 9.34 -16.51
C ASP A 58 8.21 9.87 -15.77
N GLY A 59 8.32 10.17 -14.47
CA GLY A 59 7.22 10.79 -13.71
C GLY A 59 7.16 10.43 -12.23
N VAL A 60 6.05 10.79 -11.59
CA VAL A 60 5.67 10.32 -10.24
C VAL A 60 4.71 9.16 -10.44
N ILE A 61 4.90 8.04 -9.72
CA ILE A 61 3.97 6.92 -9.81
C ILE A 61 2.59 7.31 -9.30
N SER A 62 1.56 7.09 -10.12
CA SER A 62 0.18 7.28 -9.68
C SER A 62 -0.26 6.12 -8.79
N ARG A 63 -1.16 6.38 -7.84
CA ARG A 63 -1.74 5.33 -6.99
C ARG A 63 -2.40 4.26 -7.83
N LYS A 64 -3.08 4.64 -8.91
CA LYS A 64 -3.71 3.71 -9.85
C LYS A 64 -2.69 2.75 -10.47
N GLU A 65 -1.57 3.26 -10.99
CA GLU A 65 -0.51 2.43 -11.58
C GLU A 65 0.14 1.52 -10.54
N PHE A 66 0.40 2.04 -9.34
CA PHE A 66 0.97 1.26 -8.25
C PHE A 66 0.06 0.12 -7.82
N VAL A 67 -1.23 0.39 -7.58
CA VAL A 67 -2.22 -0.63 -7.21
C VAL A 67 -2.38 -1.67 -8.30
N ALA A 68 -2.43 -1.26 -9.57
CA ALA A 68 -2.50 -2.18 -10.69
C ALA A 68 -1.26 -3.11 -10.72
N THR A 69 -0.08 -2.55 -10.48
CA THR A 69 1.18 -3.30 -10.40
C THR A 69 1.15 -4.36 -9.29
N LEU A 70 0.73 -3.98 -8.07
CA LEU A 70 0.58 -4.93 -6.96
C LEU A 70 -0.45 -6.02 -7.26
N PHE A 71 -1.56 -5.64 -7.90
CA PHE A 71 -2.62 -6.58 -8.26
C PHE A 71 -2.15 -7.62 -9.28
N ASP A 72 -1.33 -7.23 -10.25
CA ASP A 72 -0.79 -8.16 -11.24
C ASP A 72 0.33 -9.04 -10.66
N LEU A 73 1.14 -8.51 -9.74
CA LEU A 73 2.08 -9.31 -8.94
C LEU A 73 1.36 -10.37 -8.09
N ASP A 74 0.27 -9.98 -7.42
CA ASP A 74 -0.54 -10.90 -6.61
C ASP A 74 -1.09 -12.05 -7.45
N LYS A 75 -1.74 -11.75 -8.58
CA LYS A 75 -2.23 -12.79 -9.53
C LYS A 75 -1.13 -13.75 -9.97
N LYS A 76 0.07 -13.22 -10.25
CA LYS A 76 1.22 -14.02 -10.68
C LYS A 76 1.67 -14.96 -9.55
N TYR A 77 1.79 -14.44 -8.34
CA TYR A 77 2.32 -15.18 -7.20
C TYR A 77 1.29 -16.16 -6.60
N SER A 78 0.01 -15.81 -6.62
CA SER A 78 -1.08 -16.64 -6.12
C SER A 78 -1.21 -17.98 -6.88
N ALA A 79 -0.55 -18.12 -8.04
CA ALA A 79 -0.43 -19.42 -8.72
C ALA A 79 0.46 -20.42 -7.97
N LYS A 80 1.28 -19.96 -7.02
CA LYS A 80 2.28 -20.78 -6.31
C LYS A 80 1.99 -20.98 -4.83
N TYR A 81 1.04 -20.23 -4.26
CA TYR A 81 0.57 -20.42 -2.90
C TYR A 81 -0.94 -20.24 -2.82
N ARG A 82 -1.56 -20.84 -1.81
CA ARG A 82 -2.97 -20.60 -1.52
C ARG A 82 -3.10 -19.41 -0.58
N VAL A 83 -3.81 -18.39 -1.03
CA VAL A 83 -4.22 -17.28 -0.17
C VAL A 83 -5.41 -17.74 0.65
N THR A 84 -5.20 -17.98 1.94
CA THR A 84 -6.31 -18.16 2.87
C THR A 84 -6.84 -16.78 3.23
N SER A 85 -8.13 -16.52 2.96
CA SER A 85 -8.78 -15.28 3.37
C SER A 85 -8.59 -15.09 4.86
N ARG A 86 -7.97 -13.98 5.25
CA ARG A 86 -7.81 -13.60 6.66
C ARG A 86 -9.05 -12.78 7.06
N PRO A 87 -9.45 -12.79 8.35
CA PRO A 87 -10.48 -11.90 8.85
C PRO A 87 -9.92 -10.47 8.96
N PHE A 88 -9.57 -9.87 7.82
CA PHE A 88 -9.34 -8.44 7.76
C PHE A 88 -10.68 -7.76 7.56
N ASP A 89 -11.01 -6.83 8.47
CA ASP A 89 -12.12 -5.93 8.26
C ASP A 89 -11.77 -5.00 7.09
N THR A 90 -12.33 -5.29 5.93
CA THR A 90 -12.32 -4.36 4.80
C THR A 90 -13.40 -3.32 5.04
N TYR A 91 -13.08 -2.05 4.82
CA TYR A 91 -14.03 -0.92 4.96
C TYR A 91 -14.34 -0.33 3.56
N PRO A 92 -15.30 -0.89 2.79
CA PRO A 92 -15.56 -0.45 1.42
C PRO A 92 -15.82 1.03 1.27
N ASP A 93 -16.56 1.61 2.21
CA ASP A 93 -16.91 3.04 2.19
C ASP A 93 -15.67 3.92 2.34
N VAL A 94 -14.72 3.53 3.20
CA VAL A 94 -13.44 4.23 3.37
C VAL A 94 -12.60 4.12 2.11
N VAL A 95 -12.51 2.93 1.49
CA VAL A 95 -11.75 2.76 0.24
C VAL A 95 -12.35 3.62 -0.88
N ALA A 96 -13.68 3.62 -1.01
CA ALA A 96 -14.40 4.37 -2.03
C ALA A 96 -14.36 5.90 -1.81
N GLN A 97 -14.15 6.36 -0.58
CA GLN A 97 -14.00 7.78 -0.26
C GLN A 97 -12.73 8.38 -0.88
N PHE A 98 -11.63 7.62 -0.89
CA PHE A 98 -10.32 8.12 -1.31
C PHE A 98 -9.85 7.60 -2.67
N ASN A 99 -10.57 6.64 -3.27
CA ASN A 99 -10.21 5.99 -4.53
C ASN A 99 -11.41 5.90 -5.48
N LYS A 100 -11.15 5.74 -6.79
CA LYS A 100 -12.21 5.70 -7.82
C LYS A 100 -12.00 4.56 -8.81
N GLY A 101 -13.13 4.04 -9.31
CA GLY A 101 -13.16 3.05 -10.40
C GLY A 101 -12.41 1.76 -10.08
N VAL A 102 -11.66 1.24 -11.05
CA VAL A 102 -10.95 -0.05 -10.98
C VAL A 102 -10.00 -0.16 -9.77
N THR A 103 -9.45 0.97 -9.31
CA THR A 103 -8.57 1.01 -8.13
C THR A 103 -9.28 0.58 -6.85
N VAL A 104 -10.56 0.92 -6.68
CA VAL A 104 -11.36 0.52 -5.50
C VAL A 104 -11.49 -1.01 -5.45
N ASP A 105 -11.89 -1.62 -6.56
CA ASP A 105 -12.07 -3.07 -6.63
C ASP A 105 -10.78 -3.85 -6.39
N GLN A 106 -9.65 -3.35 -6.92
CA GLN A 106 -8.33 -3.94 -6.72
C GLN A 106 -7.88 -3.83 -5.27
N LEU A 107 -8.02 -2.64 -4.65
CA LEU A 107 -7.67 -2.43 -3.24
C LEU A 107 -8.53 -3.32 -2.32
N LEU A 108 -9.84 -3.43 -2.58
CA LEU A 108 -10.71 -4.30 -1.77
C LEU A 108 -10.33 -5.77 -1.87
N LYS A 109 -9.97 -6.26 -3.07
CA LYS A 109 -9.49 -7.64 -3.26
C LYS A 109 -8.17 -7.88 -2.52
N LEU A 110 -7.18 -7.01 -2.73
CA LEU A 110 -5.89 -7.11 -2.06
C LEU A 110 -6.04 -7.03 -0.54
N SER A 111 -6.92 -6.17 -0.03
CA SER A 111 -7.16 -6.02 1.40
C SER A 111 -7.86 -7.25 2.00
N ARG A 112 -8.88 -7.81 1.31
CA ARG A 112 -9.56 -9.04 1.73
C ARG A 112 -8.61 -10.23 1.80
N TRP A 113 -7.65 -10.30 0.89
CA TRP A 113 -6.59 -11.31 0.88
C TRP A 113 -5.45 -11.03 1.86
N GLY A 114 -5.51 -9.88 2.55
CA GLY A 114 -4.50 -9.46 3.50
C GLY A 114 -3.15 -9.22 2.84
N MET A 115 -3.15 -8.77 1.58
CA MET A 115 -1.96 -8.39 0.82
C MET A 115 -1.60 -6.90 1.00
N ILE A 116 -2.57 -6.10 1.44
CA ILE A 116 -2.38 -4.70 1.84
C ILE A 116 -3.11 -4.42 3.15
N ALA A 117 -2.65 -3.42 3.90
CA ALA A 117 -3.31 -2.98 5.12
C ALA A 117 -4.68 -2.34 4.82
N PRO A 118 -5.79 -2.71 5.51
CA PRO A 118 -7.13 -2.19 5.22
C PRO A 118 -7.31 -0.69 5.41
N VAL A 119 -6.51 -0.09 6.29
CA VAL A 119 -6.51 1.35 6.61
C VAL A 119 -5.11 1.96 6.42
N GLY A 120 -4.28 1.35 5.56
CA GLY A 120 -2.93 1.85 5.28
C GLY A 120 -2.93 3.10 4.38
N PRO A 121 -1.79 3.81 4.28
CA PRO A 121 -1.68 5.05 3.50
C PRO A 121 -2.12 4.90 2.04
N ILE A 122 -1.81 3.76 1.41
CA ILE A 122 -2.27 3.43 0.04
C ILE A 122 -3.79 3.42 -0.11
N VAL A 123 -4.54 3.15 0.97
CA VAL A 123 -6.00 3.08 0.97
C VAL A 123 -6.64 4.41 1.33
N VAL A 124 -6.12 5.08 2.38
CA VAL A 124 -6.82 6.20 3.04
C VAL A 124 -6.30 7.58 2.67
N ASN A 125 -5.10 7.72 2.11
CA ASN A 125 -4.58 9.04 1.81
C ASN A 125 -5.21 9.63 0.54
N PRO A 126 -5.69 10.88 0.60
CA PRO A 126 -6.28 11.55 -0.56
C PRO A 126 -5.20 11.96 -1.57
N GLY A 127 -5.52 11.91 -2.87
CA GLY A 127 -4.67 12.45 -3.95
C GLY A 127 -4.07 11.39 -4.86
N ASP A 128 -4.00 11.60 -6.17
CA ASP A 128 -3.65 10.54 -7.13
C ASP A 128 -2.16 10.14 -7.13
N LYS A 129 -1.30 10.97 -6.53
CA LYS A 129 0.14 10.76 -6.42
C LYS A 129 0.48 10.08 -5.09
N MET A 130 1.51 9.25 -5.09
CA MET A 130 2.01 8.61 -3.87
C MET A 130 3.35 9.22 -3.43
N SER A 131 3.53 9.34 -2.11
CA SER A 131 4.81 9.69 -1.50
C SER A 131 5.73 8.46 -1.42
N ASN A 132 7.02 8.70 -1.17
CA ASN A 132 8.03 7.65 -1.00
C ASN A 132 7.66 6.70 0.14
N GLU A 133 7.23 7.28 1.25
CA GLU A 133 6.89 6.58 2.47
C GLU A 133 5.68 5.68 2.25
N GLU A 134 4.67 6.16 1.52
CA GLU A 134 3.48 5.38 1.17
C GLU A 134 3.83 4.19 0.26
N VAL A 135 4.67 4.43 -0.74
CA VAL A 135 5.14 3.39 -1.67
C VAL A 135 5.95 2.33 -0.92
N GLY A 136 6.89 2.76 -0.07
CA GLY A 136 7.75 1.89 0.72
C GLY A 136 6.96 1.04 1.73
N ASP A 137 6.03 1.65 2.46
CA ASP A 137 5.16 0.95 3.42
C ASP A 137 4.30 -0.10 2.72
N ALA A 138 3.63 0.27 1.63
CA ALA A 138 2.77 -0.65 0.89
C ALA A 138 3.55 -1.81 0.24
N LEU A 139 4.74 -1.54 -0.32
CA LEU A 139 5.61 -2.58 -0.87
C LEU A 139 6.14 -3.53 0.20
N GLY A 140 6.66 -2.97 1.29
CA GLY A 140 7.19 -3.74 2.42
C GLY A 140 6.11 -4.64 3.00
N TYR A 141 4.90 -4.10 3.21
CA TYR A 141 3.75 -4.88 3.63
C TYR A 141 3.46 -6.00 2.61
N PHE A 142 3.27 -5.67 1.34
CA PHE A 142 2.92 -6.65 0.30
C PHE A 142 3.90 -7.83 0.23
N PHE A 143 5.21 -7.57 0.14
CA PHE A 143 6.21 -8.62 0.06
C PHE A 143 6.38 -9.40 1.37
N SER A 144 6.11 -8.79 2.53
CA SER A 144 6.03 -9.54 3.79
C SER A 144 4.90 -10.58 3.73
N ARG A 145 3.76 -10.24 3.11
CA ARG A 145 2.62 -11.16 2.95
C ARG A 145 2.91 -12.25 1.94
N VAL A 146 3.56 -11.92 0.83
CA VAL A 146 4.09 -12.91 -0.13
C VAL A 146 5.01 -13.89 0.59
N ALA A 147 5.93 -13.42 1.43
CA ALA A 147 6.82 -14.29 2.20
C ALA A 147 6.04 -15.21 3.16
N VAL A 148 5.05 -14.68 3.88
CA VAL A 148 4.18 -15.47 4.77
C VAL A 148 3.41 -16.54 4.00
N TYR A 149 2.78 -16.21 2.88
CA TYR A 149 1.97 -17.16 2.11
C TYR A 149 2.80 -18.18 1.31
N SER A 150 4.00 -17.79 0.88
CA SER A 150 4.92 -18.68 0.17
C SER A 150 5.74 -19.57 1.09
N HIS A 151 5.75 -19.31 2.40
CA HIS A 151 6.42 -20.16 3.36
C HIS A 151 5.63 -21.46 3.53
N GLN A 152 6.14 -22.53 2.94
CA GLN A 152 5.67 -23.87 3.26
C GLN A 152 6.37 -24.36 4.54
N PRO A 153 5.63 -24.93 5.50
CA PRO A 153 6.24 -25.50 6.69
C PRO A 153 7.19 -26.62 6.28
N ASP A 154 8.47 -26.48 6.61
CA ASP A 154 9.47 -27.50 6.40
C ASP A 154 9.55 -28.38 7.67
N PRO A 155 9.32 -29.69 7.60
CA PRO A 155 9.46 -30.59 8.74
C PRO A 155 10.78 -30.50 9.49
N LYS A 156 11.87 -30.14 8.80
CA LYS A 156 13.20 -30.01 9.37
C LYS A 156 13.40 -28.69 10.10
N TRP A 157 12.80 -27.60 9.62
CA TRP A 157 13.10 -26.24 10.10
C TRP A 157 11.94 -25.58 10.85
N THR A 158 10.71 -26.00 10.60
CA THR A 158 9.49 -25.50 11.24
C THR A 158 8.53 -26.67 11.57
N PRO A 159 8.94 -27.62 12.44
CA PRO A 159 8.16 -28.81 12.75
C PRO A 159 6.78 -28.50 13.37
N GLU A 160 6.69 -27.42 14.16
CA GLU A 160 5.48 -27.00 14.87
C GLU A 160 4.36 -26.46 13.95
N LEU A 161 4.65 -26.22 12.67
CA LEU A 161 3.68 -25.66 11.71
C LEU A 161 2.94 -26.74 10.89
N GLN A 162 3.12 -28.02 11.18
CA GLN A 162 2.49 -29.13 10.45
C GLN A 162 1.01 -29.40 10.80
N GLY A 163 0.44 -28.68 11.77
CA GLY A 163 -0.85 -29.03 12.40
C GLY A 163 -2.09 -28.25 11.98
N PHE A 164 -2.06 -27.50 10.86
CA PHE A 164 -3.21 -26.73 10.37
C PHE A 164 -3.83 -27.31 9.10
#